data_AF-A0AAT9JPV5-F1
#
_entry.id   AF-A0AAT9JPV5-F1
#
_cell.length_a   1.000
_cell.length_b   1.000
_cell.length_c   1.000
_cell.angle_alpha   90.00
_cell.angle_beta   90.00
_cell.angle_gamma   90.00
#
_symmetry.space_group_name_H-M   'P 1'
#
loop_
_entity.id
_entity.type
_entity.pdbx_description
1 polymer ?
#
loop_
_entity_poly.entity_id
_entity_poly.type
_entity_poly.pdbx_seq_one_letter_code
_entity_poly.pdbx_strand_id
1 'polypeptide(L)'
;MAVFCDGWLAIAQILRRLAQQAQLTIQVHPHMLRHSCGYALAEQGLPTRDIQDYLGHRNIQNTVRYTAGNPARFQRITWIPQR
;
A
#
# COMPACT_ATOMS: atom_id res chain seq x y z
N MET A 1 8.47 -30.97 -5.43
CA MET A 1 7.57 -29.79 -5.33
C MET A 1 7.33 -29.41 -3.85
N ALA A 2 8.37 -29.09 -3.07
CA ALA A 2 8.22 -28.80 -1.63
C ALA A 2 9.28 -27.82 -1.10
N VAL A 3 9.47 -26.67 -1.78
CA VAL A 3 10.42 -25.62 -1.30
C VAL A 3 9.79 -24.22 -1.28
N PHE A 4 8.55 -24.05 -1.78
CA PHE A 4 7.86 -22.74 -1.78
C PHE A 4 6.89 -22.53 -0.60
N CYS A 5 6.61 -23.56 0.21
CA CYS A 5 5.60 -23.46 1.28
C CYS A 5 6.19 -22.88 2.59
N ASP A 6 7.46 -23.13 2.87
CA ASP A 6 8.08 -22.81 4.17
C ASP A 6 8.29 -21.30 4.36
N GLY A 7 8.67 -20.59 3.28
CA GLY A 7 8.90 -19.14 3.34
C GLY A 7 7.63 -18.33 3.64
N TRP A 8 6.49 -18.74 3.09
CA TRP A 8 5.21 -18.07 3.36
C TRP A 8 4.77 -18.25 4.81
N LEU A 9 4.92 -19.47 5.34
CA LEU A 9 4.62 -19.77 6.74
C LEU A 9 5.51 -18.97 7.70
N ALA A 10 6.80 -18.82 7.38
CA ALA A 10 7.72 -18.00 8.17
C ALA A 10 7.28 -16.52 8.22
N ILE A 11 6.96 -15.92 7.07
CA ILE A 11 6.48 -14.53 7.00
C ILE A 11 5.18 -14.37 7.79
N ALA A 12 4.22 -15.28 7.62
CA ALA A 12 2.96 -15.24 8.35
C ALA A 12 3.15 -15.35 9.87
N GLN A 13 4.09 -16.19 10.34
CA GLN A 13 4.40 -16.32 11.76
C GLN A 13 5.04 -15.05 12.33
N ILE A 14 5.98 -14.44 11.60
CA ILE A 14 6.60 -13.16 11.99
C ILE A 14 5.52 -12.08 12.13
N LEU A 15 4.62 -11.96 11.15
CA LEU A 15 3.55 -10.97 11.18
C LEU A 15 2.58 -11.18 12.34
N ARG A 16 2.23 -12.43 12.67
CA ARG A 16 1.39 -12.73 13.84
C ARG A 16 2.05 -12.29 15.15
N ARG A 17 3.35 -12.57 15.33
CA ARG A 17 4.09 -12.15 16.52
C ARG A 17 4.15 -10.63 16.64
N LEU A 18 4.45 -9.93 15.55
CA LEU A 18 4.47 -8.47 15.53
C LEU A 18 3.09 -7.87 15.82
N ALA A 19 2.02 -8.45 15.26
CA ALA A 19 0.66 -8.01 15.52
C ALA A 19 0.26 -8.18 17.00
N GLN A 20 0.66 -9.29 17.63
CA GLN A 20 0.46 -9.53 19.06
C GLN A 20 1.24 -8.52 19.92
N GLN A 21 2.51 -8.25 19.58
CA GLN A 21 3.32 -7.25 20.28
C GLN A 21 2.75 -5.83 20.14
N ALA A 22 2.21 -5.50 18.97
CA ALA A 22 1.52 -4.24 18.71
C ALA A 22 0.07 -4.20 19.25
N GLN A 23 -0.37 -5.24 19.95
CA GLN A 23 -1.72 -5.35 20.55
C GLN A 23 -2.85 -5.15 19.54
N LEU A 24 -2.63 -5.57 18.28
CA LEU A 24 -3.63 -5.49 17.24
C LEU A 24 -4.67 -6.58 17.42
N THR A 25 -5.94 -6.20 17.44
CA THR A 25 -7.08 -7.13 17.55
C THR A 25 -7.43 -7.82 16.22
N ILE A 26 -6.81 -7.38 15.13
CA ILE A 26 -7.04 -7.88 13.76
C ILE A 26 -5.98 -8.89 13.35
N GLN A 27 -6.37 -9.86 12.51
CA GLN A 27 -5.41 -10.76 11.88
C GLN A 27 -4.67 -10.04 10.76
N VAL A 28 -3.36 -9.85 10.93
CA VAL A 28 -2.51 -9.17 9.95
C VAL A 28 -2.00 -10.17 8.91
N HIS A 29 -2.23 -9.86 7.63
CA HIS A 29 -1.70 -10.60 6.49
C HIS A 29 -0.78 -9.71 5.64
N PRO A 30 0.21 -10.28 4.91
CA PRO A 30 1.12 -9.50 4.07
C PRO A 30 0.40 -8.57 3.08
N HIS A 31 -0.75 -9.00 2.55
CA HIS A 31 -1.55 -8.19 1.63
C HIS A 31 -2.13 -6.91 2.29
N MET A 32 -2.45 -6.95 3.59
CA MET A 32 -2.92 -5.77 4.32
C MET A 32 -1.82 -4.74 4.50
N LEU A 33 -0.57 -5.18 4.71
CA LEU A 33 0.58 -4.28 4.76
C LEU A 33 0.80 -3.59 3.42
N ARG A 34 0.63 -4.31 2.31
CA ARG A 34 0.69 -3.73 0.96
C ARG A 34 -0.40 -2.66 0.74
N HIS A 35 -1.62 -2.91 1.20
CA HIS A 35 -2.68 -1.89 1.17
C HIS A 35 -2.32 -0.67 2.02
N SER A 36 -1.87 -0.90 3.26
CA SER A 36 -1.49 0.17 4.19
C SER A 36 -0.37 1.04 3.61
N CYS A 37 0.64 0.41 2.98
CA CYS A 37 1.70 1.09 2.26
C CYS A 37 1.14 1.96 1.12
N GLY A 38 0.23 1.41 0.30
CA GLY A 38 -0.41 2.16 -0.80
C GLY A 38 -1.18 3.40 -0.32
N TYR A 39 -1.95 3.27 0.77
CA TYR A 39 -2.65 4.41 1.38
C TYR A 39 -1.69 5.44 1.97
N ALA A 40 -0.64 5.00 2.67
CA ALA A 40 0.35 5.91 3.25
C ALA A 40 1.09 6.73 2.17
N LEU A 41 1.48 6.11 1.06
CA LEU A 41 2.10 6.82 -0.07
C LEU A 41 1.12 7.80 -0.72
N ALA A 42 -0.15 7.41 -0.86
CA ALA A 42 -1.17 8.31 -1.35
C ALA A 42 -1.36 9.53 -0.44
N GLU A 43 -1.35 9.35 0.89
CA GLU A 43 -1.48 10.41 1.91
C GLU A 43 -0.34 11.43 1.84
N GLN A 44 0.86 10.99 1.50
CA GLN A 44 2.00 11.86 1.16
C GLN A 44 1.83 12.57 -0.20
N GLY A 45 0.67 12.40 -0.84
CA GLY A 45 0.28 13.00 -2.10
C GLY A 45 0.91 12.34 -3.32
N LEU A 46 1.64 11.22 -3.20
CA LEU A 46 2.39 10.66 -4.34
C LEU A 46 1.45 10.40 -5.54
N PRO A 47 1.93 10.64 -6.77
CA PRO A 47 1.15 10.35 -7.97
C PRO A 47 0.73 8.88 -8.03
N THR A 48 -0.50 8.63 -8.50
CA THR A 48 -1.08 7.28 -8.56
C THR A 48 -0.25 6.32 -9.41
N ARG A 49 0.43 6.81 -10.46
CA ARG A 49 1.30 6.00 -11.32
C ARG A 49 2.58 5.57 -10.60
N ASP A 50 3.23 6.46 -9.86
CA ASP A 50 4.42 6.14 -9.09
C ASP A 50 4.12 5.06 -8.04
N ILE A 51 2.98 5.18 -7.36
CA ILE A 51 2.51 4.16 -6.40
C ILE A 51 2.22 2.83 -7.13
N GLN A 52 1.66 2.88 -8.34
CA GLN A 52 1.34 1.69 -9.13
C GLN A 52 2.61 0.92 -9.48
N ASP A 53 3.63 1.62 -9.97
CA ASP A 53 4.89 1.02 -10.41
C ASP A 53 5.70 0.52 -9.21
N TYR A 54 5.74 1.29 -8.12
CA TYR A 54 6.39 0.88 -6.87
C TYR A 54 5.79 -0.40 -6.28
N LEU A 55 4.47 -0.52 -6.28
CA LEU A 55 3.81 -1.74 -5.80
C LEU A 55 3.81 -2.86 -6.87
N GLY A 56 4.01 -2.54 -8.15
CA GLY A 56 3.93 -3.50 -9.26
C GLY A 56 2.48 -3.93 -9.55
N HIS A 57 1.51 -3.02 -9.46
CA HIS A 57 0.13 -3.33 -9.83
C HIS A 57 -0.05 -3.35 -11.35
N ARG A 58 -0.38 -4.52 -11.90
CA ARG A 58 -0.71 -4.67 -13.33
C ARG A 58 -1.97 -3.89 -13.71
N ASN A 59 -2.97 -3.86 -12.83
CA ASN A 59 -4.20 -3.10 -13.05
C ASN A 59 -4.18 -1.83 -12.19
N ILE A 60 -4.24 -0.67 -12.84
CA ILE A 60 -4.26 0.63 -12.17
C ILE A 60 -5.44 0.81 -11.21
N GLN A 61 -6.57 0.12 -11.44
CA GLN A 61 -7.75 0.18 -10.58
C GLN A 61 -7.44 -0.23 -9.13
N ASN A 62 -6.48 -1.14 -8.94
CA ASN A 62 -6.03 -1.56 -7.60
C ASN A 62 -5.32 -0.43 -6.85
N THR A 63 -4.65 0.48 -7.57
CA THR A 63 -3.94 1.64 -7.00
C THR A 63 -4.84 2.86 -6.87
N VAL A 64 -5.78 3.06 -7.81
CA VAL A 64 -6.73 4.18 -7.79
C VAL A 64 -7.50 4.21 -6.47
N ARG A 65 -7.84 3.05 -5.91
CA ARG A 65 -8.51 2.95 -4.60
C ARG A 65 -7.78 3.70 -3.48
N TYR A 66 -6.46 3.78 -3.51
CA TYR A 66 -5.67 4.50 -2.50
C TYR A 66 -5.72 6.02 -2.64
N THR A 67 -5.94 6.50 -3.86
CA THR A 67 -5.82 7.92 -4.21
C THR A 67 -7.18 8.60 -4.43
N ALA A 68 -8.26 7.83 -4.61
CA ALA A 68 -9.59 8.32 -4.99
C ALA A 68 -10.17 9.41 -4.07
N GLY A 69 -10.02 9.25 -2.75
CA GLY A 69 -10.53 10.21 -1.75
C GLY A 69 -9.49 11.20 -1.24
N ASN A 70 -8.27 11.19 -1.77
CA ASN A 70 -7.15 11.87 -1.13
C ASN A 70 -6.95 13.30 -1.65
N PRO A 71 -7.12 14.35 -0.82
CA PRO A 71 -6.95 15.73 -1.23
C PRO A 71 -5.47 16.14 -1.40
N ALA A 72 -4.52 15.42 -0.79
CA ALA A 72 -3.09 15.73 -0.87
C ALA A 72 -2.56 15.69 -2.32
N ARG A 73 -3.22 14.92 -3.20
CA ARG A 73 -2.88 14.87 -4.64
C ARG A 73 -2.97 16.22 -5.34
N PHE A 74 -3.79 17.14 -4.83
CA PHE A 74 -3.99 18.46 -5.43
C PHE A 74 -3.00 19.51 -4.94
N GLN A 75 -2.27 19.27 -3.85
CA GLN A 75 -1.34 20.25 -3.26
C GLN A 75 -0.20 20.65 -4.21
N ARG A 76 0.16 19.78 -5.16
CA ARG A 76 1.21 20.06 -6.14
C ARG A 76 0.71 20.73 -7.42
N ILE A 77 -0.61 20.85 -7.59
CA ILE A 77 -1.17 21.48 -8.79
C ILE A 77 -1.03 22.98 -8.63
N THR A 78 0.04 23.53 -9.21
CA THR A 78 0.16 24.98 -9.40
C THR A 78 -0.61 25.33 -10.66
N TRP A 79 -1.79 25.92 -10.51
CA TRP A 79 -2.53 26.45 -11.63
C TRP A 79 -1.92 27.81 -12.03
N ILE A 80 -1.23 27.84 -13.16
CA ILE A 80 -0.74 29.08 -13.76
C ILE A 80 -1.70 29.44 -14.91
N PRO A 81 -2.49 30.52 -14.80
CA PRO A 81 -3.34 30.95 -15.90
C PRO A 81 -2.46 31.32 -17.10
N GLN A 82 -2.65 30.62 -18.22
CA GLN A 82 -2.11 31.08 -19.49
C GLN A 82 -2.99 32.23 -19.97
N ARG A 83 -2.41 33.43 -19.99
CA ARG A 83 -2.99 34.57 -20.71
C ARG A 83 -2.94 34.34 -22.20
#